data_AF-A0AAN7F855-F1
#
_entry.id   AF-A0AAN7F855-F1
#
_cell.length_a   1.000
_cell.length_b   1.000
_cell.length_c   1.000
_cell.angle_alpha   90.00
_cell.angle_beta   90.00
_cell.angle_gamma   90.00
#
_symmetry.space_group_name_H-M   'P 1'
#
loop_
_entity.id
_entity.type
_entity.pdbx_description
1 polymer ?
#
loop_
_entity_poly.entity_id
_entity_poly.type
_entity_poly.pdbx_seq_one_letter_code
_entity_poly.pdbx_strand_id
1 'polypeptide(L)'
;MSCILKNEHKTDQTTMRMPSFNVSMFLPILSLLSFLSLNSEAVPEYRYHFCSNQTTFTRNSTYQSNLNHLLSSLSSNSMRESGFYNTTVGQTPETTVYGLFFCRGDLTPDECRYCVSTATKEIVEQYCPVEKVVVIWYDECVLRYSNKSFFSTMDEIPSVSLYNIQNTTEQDRFFLLLGASMNEIGVKASTAPPGAKKFATKEANFSELQTTYSLVQCDPLLSSSDCSRCFVNLISNLLSCCAGKQGGNFLNPSCYIRYEIYPFYRVQSAPSLAPESVLVAPPPPNIVTTRKGKGKISSVIIIAIVVTIAASVVLVILAYCFLRRRARKKSDAIIEESPKQSDGLLNYHAASEISAVESLQFDFVTIEAATNKFSDDNKIGEGGFGKVYKGVLLDQKNVAVKRLSTKSLQGLEEFKNEIVLIAKLQHKNLVRLLGFGIEGEEKLLVYEFMPNKSLDIFIFDSKRRLQLNWKTYYNIISGIARGLLYLHEDSRLKIIHRDLKPSNVLLDHDMVAKISDFGMARIFSENQNIANTKRVVGT
;
A
#
# COMPACT_ATOMS: atom_id res chain seq x y z
N MET A 1 37.10 66.54 -43.10
CA MET A 1 35.64 66.50 -42.83
C MET A 1 35.38 65.24 -42.03
N SER A 2 35.46 65.30 -40.70
CA SER A 2 34.33 65.53 -39.75
C SER A 2 33.33 64.37 -39.80
N CYS A 3 32.79 63.82 -38.72
CA CYS A 3 33.05 63.85 -37.28
C CYS A 3 32.16 62.73 -36.68
N ILE A 4 32.49 62.32 -35.46
CA ILE A 4 31.73 61.47 -34.53
C ILE A 4 30.23 61.82 -34.48
N LEU A 5 29.35 60.82 -34.34
CA LEU A 5 28.12 60.80 -33.51
C LEU A 5 27.56 59.35 -33.55
N LYS A 6 26.83 58.75 -32.61
CA LYS A 6 26.62 58.78 -31.15
C LYS A 6 25.48 57.78 -30.92
N ASN A 7 25.61 56.90 -29.93
CA ASN A 7 24.57 55.99 -29.44
C ASN A 7 23.24 56.69 -29.19
N GLU A 8 22.11 55.97 -29.41
CA GLU A 8 20.97 56.03 -28.49
C GLU A 8 20.13 54.74 -28.50
N HIS A 9 19.95 54.22 -27.28
CA HIS A 9 19.06 53.12 -26.88
C HIS A 9 17.61 53.59 -26.85
N LYS A 10 16.65 52.73 -27.22
CA LYS A 10 15.31 52.76 -26.61
C LYS A 10 14.73 51.35 -26.51
N THR A 11 14.83 50.80 -25.31
CA THR A 11 14.20 49.56 -24.86
C THR A 11 12.83 49.92 -24.31
N ASP A 12 11.77 49.30 -24.83
CA ASP A 12 10.40 49.50 -24.37
C ASP A 12 10.16 48.63 -23.11
N GLN A 13 9.96 49.26 -21.95
CA GLN A 13 9.63 48.60 -20.69
C GLN A 13 8.12 48.71 -20.43
N THR A 14 7.40 47.60 -20.60
CA THR A 14 6.02 47.46 -20.14
C THR A 14 6.01 47.02 -18.67
N THR A 15 5.85 47.98 -17.75
CA THR A 15 5.66 47.72 -16.31
C THR A 15 4.32 47.01 -16.04
N MET A 16 4.37 45.75 -15.63
CA MET A 16 3.23 45.01 -15.10
C MET A 16 3.27 45.08 -13.56
N ARG A 17 2.30 45.78 -12.95
CA ARG A 17 2.16 45.90 -11.48
C ARG A 17 1.69 44.55 -10.90
N MET A 18 2.44 44.00 -9.95
CA MET A 18 1.98 42.88 -9.10
C MET A 18 1.01 43.38 -8.01
N PRO A 19 -0.08 42.66 -7.70
CA PRO A 19 -0.90 42.95 -6.54
C PRO A 19 -0.20 42.46 -5.25
N SER A 20 -0.14 43.32 -4.25
CA SER A 20 0.36 43.02 -2.91
C SER A 20 -0.54 41.99 -2.20
N PHE A 21 -0.01 40.80 -1.94
CA PHE A 21 -0.67 39.77 -1.14
C PHE A 21 -0.66 40.16 0.34
N ASN A 22 -1.85 40.28 0.94
CA ASN A 22 -2.04 40.70 2.32
C ASN A 22 -1.87 39.48 3.26
N VAL A 23 -0.67 39.31 3.82
CA VAL A 23 -0.25 38.16 4.66
C VAL A 23 -1.06 38.07 5.98
N SER A 24 -1.77 39.13 6.37
CA SER A 24 -2.54 39.19 7.62
C SER A 24 -3.74 38.22 7.70
N MET A 25 -4.21 37.65 6.59
CA MET A 25 -5.44 36.84 6.57
C MET A 25 -5.21 35.34 6.84
N PHE A 26 -3.95 34.87 6.82
CA PHE A 26 -3.62 33.44 6.98
C PHE A 26 -3.26 33.03 8.42
N LEU A 27 -2.92 33.98 9.28
CA LEU A 27 -2.61 33.74 10.69
C LEU A 27 -3.74 33.08 11.51
N PRO A 28 -5.02 33.46 11.38
CA PRO A 28 -6.08 32.77 12.12
C PRO A 28 -6.38 31.37 11.56
N ILE A 29 -6.12 31.13 10.26
CA ILE A 29 -6.31 29.83 9.59
C ILE A 29 -5.23 28.83 10.05
N LEU A 30 -3.98 29.28 10.19
CA LEU A 30 -2.92 28.46 10.79
C LEU A 30 -3.21 28.14 12.27
N SER A 31 -3.79 29.07 13.04
CA SER A 31 -4.18 28.76 14.43
C SER A 31 -5.33 27.75 14.50
N LEU A 32 -6.30 27.78 13.56
CA LEU A 32 -7.37 26.79 13.50
C LEU A 32 -6.85 25.40 13.12
N LEU A 33 -5.83 25.32 12.26
CA LEU A 33 -5.15 24.07 11.89
C LEU A 33 -4.33 23.49 13.06
N SER A 34 -3.80 24.34 13.96
CA SER A 34 -3.11 23.87 15.17
C SER A 34 -4.05 23.27 16.23
N PHE A 35 -5.35 23.53 16.15
CA PHE A 35 -6.38 22.91 17.00
C PHE A 35 -7.02 21.66 16.36
N LEU A 36 -6.66 21.30 15.12
CA LEU A 36 -7.08 20.07 14.43
C LEU A 36 -6.10 18.90 14.61
N SER A 37 -5.19 18.99 15.58
CA SER A 37 -4.54 17.83 16.21
C SER A 37 -5.59 17.03 16.99
N LEU A 38 -6.61 16.51 16.29
CA LEU A 38 -7.41 15.43 16.81
C LEU A 38 -6.45 14.30 17.11
N ASN A 39 -6.44 13.85 18.36
CA ASN A 39 -5.89 12.58 18.75
C ASN A 39 -6.46 11.52 17.79
N SER A 40 -5.69 11.12 16.78
CA SER A 40 -6.03 9.95 16.00
C SER A 40 -5.90 8.79 16.97
N GLU A 41 -7.01 8.19 17.38
CA GLU A 41 -6.96 6.81 17.86
C GLU A 41 -6.28 6.00 16.75
N ALA A 42 -5.11 5.44 17.03
CA ALA A 42 -4.34 4.69 16.05
C ALA A 42 -5.14 3.43 15.69
N VAL A 43 -5.58 3.34 14.43
CA VAL A 43 -6.27 2.15 13.88
C VAL A 43 -5.30 0.97 13.89
N PRO A 44 -5.72 -0.26 14.26
CA PRO A 44 -4.84 -1.42 14.29
C PRO A 44 -4.29 -1.68 12.88
N GLU A 45 -3.00 -1.96 12.76
CA GLU A 45 -2.36 -2.10 11.46
C GLU A 45 -2.48 -3.54 10.95
N TYR A 46 -3.36 -3.74 9.96
CA TYR A 46 -3.54 -5.04 9.31
C TYR A 46 -2.23 -5.52 8.66
N ARG A 47 -1.84 -6.78 8.92
CA ARG A 47 -0.65 -7.41 8.32
C ARG A 47 -1.01 -8.46 7.29
N TYR A 48 -1.76 -9.49 7.69
CA TYR A 48 -2.09 -10.61 6.82
C TYR A 48 -3.29 -11.41 7.37
N HIS A 49 -3.92 -12.21 6.53
CA HIS A 49 -4.88 -13.23 6.96
C HIS A 49 -4.74 -14.48 6.10
N PHE A 50 -5.19 -15.60 6.64
CA PHE A 50 -5.28 -16.86 5.93
C PHE A 50 -6.63 -17.51 6.18
N CYS A 51 -7.30 -17.87 5.09
CA CYS A 51 -8.51 -18.67 5.10
C CYS A 51 -8.25 -20.00 4.39
N SER A 52 -8.42 -21.12 5.08
CA SER A 52 -8.30 -22.44 4.44
C SER A 52 -9.51 -22.73 3.57
N ASN A 53 -9.29 -22.97 2.28
CA ASN A 53 -10.35 -23.36 1.34
C ASN A 53 -10.77 -24.84 1.47
N GLN A 54 -10.08 -25.64 2.29
CA GLN A 54 -10.34 -27.08 2.43
C GLN A 54 -11.59 -27.38 3.26
N THR A 55 -11.97 -26.48 4.16
CA THR A 55 -13.07 -26.68 5.10
C THR A 55 -13.89 -25.41 5.23
N THR A 56 -15.13 -25.44 4.74
CA THR A 56 -16.11 -24.34 4.83
C THR A 56 -17.35 -24.76 5.62
N PHE A 57 -18.14 -23.79 6.06
CA PHE A 57 -19.46 -24.01 6.64
C PHE A 57 -20.56 -23.37 5.79
N THR A 58 -21.77 -23.91 5.88
CA THR A 58 -22.95 -23.32 5.23
C THR A 58 -23.44 -22.10 6.01
N ARG A 59 -23.85 -21.05 5.31
CA ARG A 59 -24.50 -19.88 5.95
C ARG A 59 -25.77 -20.30 6.68
N ASN A 60 -26.06 -19.61 7.78
CA ASN A 60 -27.15 -19.88 8.72
C ASN A 60 -27.09 -21.27 9.38
N SER A 61 -25.91 -21.91 9.41
CA SER A 61 -25.71 -23.17 10.12
C SER A 61 -25.47 -22.95 11.62
N THR A 62 -25.66 -24.01 12.42
CA THR A 62 -25.26 -24.03 13.83
C THR A 62 -23.79 -23.68 14.02
N TYR A 63 -22.91 -24.10 13.09
CA TYR A 63 -21.50 -23.74 13.11
C TYR A 63 -21.30 -22.22 13.02
N GLN A 64 -22.01 -21.54 12.13
CA GLN A 64 -21.93 -20.07 12.03
C GLN A 64 -22.42 -19.38 13.31
N SER A 65 -23.51 -19.87 13.90
CA SER A 65 -23.99 -19.33 15.19
C SER A 65 -22.94 -19.51 16.29
N ASN A 66 -22.33 -20.69 16.37
CA ASN A 66 -21.26 -20.98 17.34
C ASN A 66 -20.02 -20.11 17.09
N LEU A 67 -19.64 -19.88 15.83
CA LEU A 67 -18.55 -18.98 15.47
C LEU A 67 -18.85 -17.53 15.91
N ASN A 68 -20.07 -17.04 15.69
CA ASN A 68 -20.46 -15.69 16.14
C ASN A 68 -20.39 -15.57 17.67
N HIS A 69 -20.85 -16.59 18.40
CA HIS A 69 -20.72 -16.64 19.87
C HIS A 69 -19.26 -16.69 20.32
N LEU A 70 -18.41 -17.47 19.64
CA LEU A 70 -16.98 -17.54 19.90
C LEU A 70 -16.33 -16.16 19.72
N LEU A 71 -16.54 -15.51 18.57
CA LEU A 71 -15.97 -14.19 18.28
C LEU A 71 -16.43 -13.12 19.27
N SER A 72 -17.71 -13.13 19.64
CA SER A 72 -18.25 -12.26 20.70
C SER A 72 -17.55 -12.51 22.04
N SER A 73 -17.32 -13.78 22.40
CA SER A 73 -16.62 -14.16 23.64
C SER A 73 -15.15 -13.73 23.63
N LEU A 74 -14.46 -13.87 22.48
CA LEU A 74 -13.09 -13.38 22.32
C LEU A 74 -13.02 -11.86 22.51
N SER A 75 -13.90 -11.11 21.84
CA SER A 75 -13.95 -9.65 21.96
C SER A 75 -14.33 -9.17 23.37
N SER A 76 -15.22 -9.86 24.08
CA SER A 76 -15.60 -9.46 25.46
C SER A 76 -14.48 -9.73 26.47
N ASN A 77 -13.57 -10.65 26.16
CA ASN A 77 -12.46 -11.05 27.02
C ASN A 77 -11.12 -10.38 26.65
N SER A 78 -11.13 -9.39 25.76
CA SER A 78 -9.92 -8.73 25.26
C SER A 78 -9.25 -7.77 26.24
N MET A 79 -9.93 -7.39 27.33
CA MET A 79 -9.38 -6.50 28.37
C MET A 79 -8.56 -7.25 29.45
N ARG A 80 -8.22 -8.51 29.23
CA ARG A 80 -7.43 -9.29 30.19
C ARG A 80 -6.00 -8.78 30.23
N GLU A 81 -5.45 -8.65 31.44
CA GLU A 81 -4.04 -8.29 31.67
C GLU A 81 -3.06 -9.28 31.00
N SER A 82 -3.45 -10.55 30.88
CA SER A 82 -2.69 -11.56 30.14
C SER A 82 -2.53 -11.24 28.65
N GLY A 83 -3.35 -10.34 28.09
CA GLY A 83 -3.37 -10.03 26.67
C GLY A 83 -3.71 -11.24 25.80
N PHE A 84 -4.31 -12.29 26.36
CA PHE A 84 -4.61 -13.54 25.69
C PHE A 84 -5.86 -14.20 26.28
N TYR A 85 -6.66 -14.82 25.41
CA TYR A 85 -7.80 -15.63 25.79
C TYR A 85 -8.07 -16.69 24.73
N ASN A 86 -8.48 -17.88 25.16
CA ASN A 86 -8.99 -18.93 24.31
C ASN A 86 -10.35 -19.40 24.82
N THR A 87 -11.17 -19.92 23.92
CA THR A 87 -12.45 -20.51 24.27
C THR A 87 -12.92 -21.48 23.19
N THR A 88 -13.90 -22.30 23.55
CA THR A 88 -14.51 -23.31 22.67
C THR A 88 -16.01 -23.16 22.73
N VAL A 89 -16.67 -23.18 21.58
CA VAL A 89 -18.14 -23.09 21.50
C VAL A 89 -18.68 -24.21 20.62
N GLY A 90 -19.66 -24.95 21.14
CA GLY A 90 -20.32 -26.07 20.48
C GLY A 90 -20.28 -27.35 21.32
N GLN A 91 -21.08 -28.34 20.93
CA GLN A 91 -21.26 -29.59 21.67
C GLN A 91 -20.90 -30.83 20.86
N THR A 92 -20.92 -30.74 19.53
CA THR A 92 -20.63 -31.87 18.64
C THR A 92 -19.43 -31.56 17.74
N PRO A 93 -18.63 -32.55 17.33
CA PRO A 93 -17.45 -32.32 16.48
C PRO A 93 -17.72 -31.52 15.20
N GLU A 94 -18.92 -31.63 14.63
CA GLU A 94 -19.30 -30.94 13.39
C GLU A 94 -19.62 -29.45 13.59
N THR A 95 -20.03 -29.09 14.81
CA THR A 95 -20.52 -27.75 15.19
C THR A 95 -19.57 -27.00 16.11
N THR A 96 -18.60 -27.68 16.71
CA THR A 96 -17.63 -27.09 17.63
C THR A 96 -16.61 -26.20 16.90
N VAL A 97 -16.36 -25.03 17.49
CA VAL A 97 -15.38 -24.05 17.05
C VAL A 97 -14.42 -23.77 18.21
N TYR A 98 -13.13 -23.81 17.93
CA TYR A 98 -12.05 -23.46 18.84
C TYR A 98 -11.47 -22.13 18.39
N GLY A 99 -11.19 -21.22 19.32
CA GLY A 99 -10.56 -19.96 18.96
C GLY A 99 -9.78 -19.33 20.10
N LEU A 100 -8.85 -18.46 19.71
CA LEU A 100 -8.07 -17.65 20.63
C LEU A 100 -7.68 -16.31 20.01
N PHE A 101 -7.27 -15.39 20.86
CA PHE A 101 -6.46 -14.25 20.45
C PHE A 101 -5.27 -14.10 21.41
N PHE A 102 -4.17 -13.52 20.94
CA PHE A 102 -3.16 -12.88 21.78
C PHE A 102 -2.79 -11.51 21.20
N CYS A 103 -2.57 -10.55 22.09
CA CYS A 103 -2.11 -9.21 21.79
C CYS A 103 -0.60 -9.08 22.01
N ARG A 104 -0.01 -8.10 21.35
CA ARG A 104 1.40 -7.80 21.47
C ARG A 104 1.77 -7.44 22.91
N GLY A 105 2.95 -7.89 23.34
CA GLY A 105 3.33 -7.90 24.75
C GLY A 105 3.32 -6.53 25.45
N ASP A 106 3.63 -5.47 24.70
CA ASP A 106 3.79 -4.09 25.15
C ASP A 106 2.49 -3.27 25.16
N LEU A 107 1.37 -3.83 24.70
CA LEU A 107 0.10 -3.12 24.60
C LEU A 107 -0.66 -3.06 25.92
N THR A 108 -1.41 -1.96 26.07
CA THR A 108 -2.42 -1.78 27.11
C THR A 108 -3.66 -2.65 26.84
N PRO A 109 -4.47 -2.93 27.87
CA PRO A 109 -5.76 -3.62 27.69
C PRO A 109 -6.71 -2.93 26.70
N ASP A 110 -6.69 -1.60 26.61
CA ASP A 110 -7.53 -0.84 25.68
C ASP A 110 -7.08 -0.99 24.22
N GLU A 111 -5.77 -0.90 23.96
CA GLU A 111 -5.22 -1.16 22.61
C GLU A 111 -5.48 -2.60 22.18
N CYS A 112 -5.30 -3.56 23.10
CA CYS A 112 -5.61 -4.96 22.86
C CYS A 112 -7.11 -5.15 22.54
N ARG A 113 -8.02 -4.53 23.31
CA ARG A 113 -9.46 -4.56 23.02
C ARG A 113 -9.78 -4.00 21.65
N TYR A 114 -9.18 -2.87 21.30
CA TYR A 114 -9.44 -2.24 20.02
C TYR A 114 -8.99 -3.12 18.84
N CYS A 115 -7.81 -3.74 18.93
CA CYS A 115 -7.34 -4.69 17.93
C CYS A 115 -8.25 -5.93 17.83
N VAL A 116 -8.55 -6.58 18.95
CA VAL A 116 -9.34 -7.82 18.95
C VAL A 116 -10.76 -7.58 18.46
N SER A 117 -11.41 -6.49 18.87
CA SER A 117 -12.75 -6.14 18.38
C SER A 117 -12.76 -5.88 16.87
N THR A 118 -11.74 -5.19 16.36
CA THR A 118 -11.56 -5.00 14.90
C THR A 118 -11.36 -6.34 14.20
N ALA A 119 -10.44 -7.17 14.68
CA ALA A 119 -10.15 -8.49 14.11
C ALA A 119 -11.37 -9.42 14.09
N THR A 120 -12.14 -9.49 15.19
CA THR A 120 -13.35 -10.33 15.27
C THR A 120 -14.44 -9.92 14.28
N LYS A 121 -14.55 -8.61 13.98
CA LYS A 121 -15.51 -8.09 13.02
C LYS A 121 -15.06 -8.35 11.57
N GLU A 122 -13.85 -7.91 11.24
CA GLU A 122 -13.38 -7.93 9.86
C GLU A 122 -13.10 -9.35 9.35
N ILE A 123 -12.74 -10.28 10.24
CA ILE A 123 -12.42 -11.65 9.83
C ILE A 123 -13.60 -12.35 9.15
N VAL A 124 -14.84 -12.08 9.57
CA VAL A 124 -16.05 -12.66 8.95
C VAL A 124 -16.70 -11.75 7.92
N GLU A 125 -16.58 -10.43 8.06
CA GLU A 125 -17.22 -9.46 7.17
C GLU A 125 -16.42 -9.20 5.88
N GLN A 126 -15.09 -9.21 5.97
CA GLN A 126 -14.21 -8.75 4.89
C GLN A 126 -13.32 -9.85 4.33
N TYR A 127 -12.81 -10.75 5.19
CA TYR A 127 -11.71 -11.64 4.82
C TYR A 127 -12.12 -13.10 4.60
N CYS A 128 -12.65 -13.77 5.62
CA CYS A 128 -12.94 -15.21 5.61
C CYS A 128 -14.42 -15.48 5.94
N PRO A 129 -15.36 -15.26 4.99
CA PRO A 129 -16.80 -15.27 5.28
C PRO A 129 -17.38 -16.65 5.59
N VAL A 130 -16.75 -17.75 5.14
CA VAL A 130 -17.31 -19.11 5.25
C VAL A 130 -16.30 -20.19 5.65
N GLU A 131 -15.04 -19.83 5.83
CA GLU A 131 -13.95 -20.77 6.11
C GLU A 131 -13.90 -21.14 7.58
N LYS A 132 -13.63 -22.43 7.85
CA LYS A 132 -13.59 -23.00 9.21
C LYS A 132 -12.22 -22.89 9.88
N VAL A 133 -11.14 -22.75 9.13
CA VAL A 133 -9.75 -22.66 9.63
C VAL A 133 -9.16 -21.35 9.18
N VAL A 134 -8.94 -20.45 10.14
CA VAL A 134 -8.65 -19.05 9.87
C VAL A 134 -7.68 -18.49 10.89
N VAL A 135 -6.78 -17.64 10.43
CA VAL A 135 -5.92 -16.80 11.27
C VAL A 135 -5.77 -15.43 10.62
N ILE A 136 -5.82 -14.38 11.44
CA ILE A 136 -5.59 -12.99 11.03
C ILE A 136 -4.55 -12.35 11.96
N TRP A 137 -3.59 -11.68 11.34
CA TRP A 137 -2.52 -10.95 12.01
C TRP A 137 -2.73 -9.45 11.77
N TYR A 138 -2.88 -8.73 12.86
CA TYR A 138 -2.59 -7.32 12.98
C TYR A 138 -1.22 -7.15 13.62
N ASP A 139 -0.66 -5.94 13.54
CA ASP A 139 0.57 -5.63 14.24
C ASP A 139 0.42 -5.71 15.76
N GLU A 140 -0.79 -5.43 16.24
CA GLU A 140 -1.15 -5.37 17.65
C GLU A 140 -1.71 -6.69 18.20
N CYS A 141 -2.32 -7.55 17.38
CA CYS A 141 -2.91 -8.80 17.85
C CYS A 141 -3.03 -9.86 16.75
N VAL A 142 -3.10 -11.12 17.20
CA VAL A 142 -3.39 -12.28 16.37
C VAL A 142 -4.71 -12.88 16.83
N LEU A 143 -5.60 -13.19 15.90
CA LEU A 143 -6.84 -13.92 16.16
C LEU A 143 -6.90 -15.16 15.29
N ARG A 144 -7.26 -16.30 15.88
CA ARG A 144 -7.31 -17.59 15.18
C ARG A 144 -8.55 -18.38 15.61
N TYR A 145 -9.19 -19.05 14.65
CA TYR A 145 -10.22 -20.04 14.93
C TYR A 145 -10.14 -21.25 13.98
N SER A 146 -10.69 -22.37 14.43
CA SER A 146 -10.66 -23.66 13.72
C SER A 146 -11.83 -24.56 14.12
N ASN A 147 -12.20 -25.50 13.25
CA ASN A 147 -13.09 -26.63 13.58
C ASN A 147 -12.37 -27.80 14.26
N LYS A 148 -11.05 -27.72 14.44
CA LYS A 148 -10.24 -28.66 15.21
C LYS A 148 -9.49 -27.92 16.29
N SER A 149 -9.36 -28.52 17.48
CA SER A 149 -8.54 -27.94 18.53
C SER A 149 -7.09 -27.82 18.06
N PHE A 150 -6.49 -26.65 18.26
CA PHE A 150 -5.08 -26.36 18.00
C PHE A 150 -4.38 -25.83 19.25
N PHE A 151 -5.06 -25.85 20.41
CA PHE A 151 -4.50 -25.37 21.67
C PHE A 151 -3.27 -26.20 22.06
N SER A 152 -2.24 -25.50 22.52
CA SER A 152 -0.95 -26.09 22.90
C SER A 152 -0.30 -26.95 21.80
N THR A 153 -0.70 -26.76 20.54
CA THR A 153 -0.11 -27.43 19.37
C THR A 153 0.63 -26.40 18.54
N MET A 154 1.87 -26.71 18.18
CA MET A 154 2.71 -25.82 17.39
C MET A 154 2.43 -26.00 15.90
N ASP A 155 1.94 -24.93 15.28
CA ASP A 155 1.60 -24.85 13.87
C ASP A 155 2.49 -23.82 13.17
N GLU A 156 3.14 -24.26 12.10
CA GLU A 156 4.02 -23.42 11.28
C GLU A 156 3.33 -22.91 10.00
N ILE A 157 2.20 -23.51 9.63
CA ILE A 157 1.52 -23.26 8.35
C ILE A 157 0.19 -22.52 8.59
N PRO A 158 -0.06 -21.42 7.85
CA PRO A 158 0.78 -20.84 6.81
C PRO A 158 1.99 -20.10 7.40
N SER A 159 3.10 -20.11 6.68
CA SER A 159 4.26 -19.27 6.98
C SER A 159 4.31 -18.11 5.98
N VAL A 160 4.32 -16.88 6.49
CA VAL A 160 4.27 -15.66 5.67
C VAL A 160 5.48 -14.81 5.98
N SER A 161 6.19 -14.36 4.94
CA SER A 161 7.35 -13.49 5.07
C SER A 161 7.09 -12.16 4.36
N LEU A 162 7.07 -11.08 5.13
CA LEU A 162 6.96 -9.71 4.65
C LEU A 162 8.30 -9.04 4.93
N TYR A 163 8.96 -8.43 3.96
CA TYR A 163 10.27 -7.82 4.19
C TYR A 163 10.49 -6.58 3.34
N ASN A 164 11.33 -5.69 3.85
CA ASN A 164 11.76 -4.51 3.14
C ASN A 164 12.64 -4.94 1.95
N ILE A 165 12.38 -4.36 0.77
CA ILE A 165 13.17 -4.66 -0.43
C ILE A 165 14.57 -4.02 -0.39
N GLN A 166 14.75 -2.97 0.41
CA GLN A 166 16.03 -2.28 0.58
C GLN A 166 17.01 -3.11 1.39
N ASN A 167 18.27 -3.06 0.96
CA ASN A 167 19.38 -3.72 1.63
C ASN A 167 20.11 -2.77 2.59
N THR A 168 20.81 -3.34 3.56
CA THR A 168 21.77 -2.65 4.42
C THR A 168 23.15 -2.59 3.75
N THR A 169 23.98 -1.65 4.17
CA THR A 169 25.31 -1.37 3.57
C THR A 169 26.37 -2.40 3.93
N GLU A 170 26.31 -3.04 5.11
CA GLU A 170 27.19 -4.16 5.51
C GLU A 170 26.34 -5.38 5.90
N GLN A 171 25.87 -6.11 4.87
CA GLN A 171 24.86 -7.16 5.02
C GLN A 171 25.31 -8.28 5.98
N ASP A 172 26.56 -8.74 5.90
CA ASP A 172 27.07 -9.84 6.76
C ASP A 172 27.13 -9.43 8.24
N ARG A 173 27.64 -8.22 8.53
CA ARG A 173 27.68 -7.71 9.91
C ARG A 173 26.26 -7.51 10.46
N PHE A 174 25.38 -6.95 9.63
CA PHE A 174 23.98 -6.73 9.99
C PHE A 174 23.29 -8.05 10.30
N PHE A 175 23.52 -9.04 9.44
CA PHE A 175 23.00 -10.39 9.56
C PHE A 175 23.44 -11.08 10.85
N LEU A 176 24.74 -11.03 11.17
CA LEU A 176 25.27 -11.60 12.42
C LEU A 176 24.64 -10.94 13.66
N LEU A 177 24.54 -9.60 13.66
CA LEU A 177 23.93 -8.84 14.74
C LEU A 177 22.44 -9.19 14.90
N LEU A 178 21.70 -9.25 13.80
CA LEU A 178 20.28 -9.57 13.79
C LEU A 178 20.01 -11.00 14.27
N GLY A 179 20.76 -11.98 13.75
CA GLY A 179 20.64 -13.37 14.17
C GLY A 179 20.95 -13.56 15.66
N ALA A 180 22.01 -12.93 16.18
CA ALA A 180 22.32 -12.95 17.60
C ALA A 180 21.21 -12.30 18.44
N SER A 181 20.70 -11.14 18.00
CA SER A 181 19.63 -10.42 18.69
C SER A 181 18.34 -11.25 18.74
N MET A 182 17.94 -11.86 17.62
CA MET A 182 16.76 -12.71 17.51
C MET A 182 16.84 -13.97 18.37
N ASN A 183 18.01 -14.63 18.40
CA ASN A 183 18.23 -15.80 19.25
C ASN A 183 18.10 -15.44 20.73
N GLU A 184 18.68 -14.32 21.16
CA GLU A 184 18.60 -13.88 22.56
C GLU A 184 17.16 -13.61 23.00
N ILE A 185 16.41 -12.83 22.23
CA ILE A 185 15.01 -12.54 22.56
C ILE A 185 14.10 -13.77 22.39
N GLY A 186 14.42 -14.67 21.45
CA GLY A 186 13.73 -15.96 21.29
C GLY A 186 13.87 -16.86 22.52
N VAL A 187 15.07 -16.95 23.11
CA VAL A 187 15.29 -17.68 24.36
C VAL A 187 14.53 -17.02 25.51
N LYS A 188 14.59 -15.69 25.62
CA LYS A 188 13.87 -14.93 26.67
C LYS A 188 12.36 -15.12 26.59
N ALA A 189 11.78 -15.05 25.40
CA ALA A 189 10.34 -15.22 25.18
C ALA A 189 9.87 -16.66 25.42
N SER A 190 10.63 -17.66 24.96
CA SER A 190 10.27 -19.08 25.10
C SER A 190 10.35 -19.60 26.53
N THR A 191 11.29 -19.09 27.33
CA THR A 191 11.47 -19.44 28.74
C THR A 191 10.56 -18.67 29.70
N ALA A 192 9.71 -17.77 29.18
CA ALA A 192 8.74 -17.05 30.00
C ALA A 192 7.76 -18.03 30.70
N PRO A 193 7.35 -17.74 31.95
CA PRO A 193 6.46 -18.61 32.72
C PRO A 193 5.15 -18.94 31.99
N PRO A 194 4.49 -20.07 32.30
CA PRO A 194 3.16 -20.38 31.80
C PRO A 194 2.18 -19.23 32.07
N GLY A 195 1.40 -18.84 31.05
CA GLY A 195 0.44 -17.74 31.14
C GLY A 195 1.04 -16.34 30.95
N ALA A 196 2.36 -16.21 30.81
CA ALA A 196 2.98 -14.96 30.38
C ALA A 196 2.76 -14.72 28.87
N LYS A 197 2.92 -13.46 28.42
CA LYS A 197 2.72 -13.06 27.01
C LYS A 197 3.73 -13.65 26.01
N LYS A 198 4.76 -14.40 26.50
CA LYS A 198 5.87 -14.99 25.72
C LYS A 198 6.40 -14.05 24.64
N PHE A 199 6.79 -12.86 25.08
CA PHE A 199 7.15 -11.71 24.26
C PHE A 199 8.51 -11.16 24.68
N ALA A 200 9.33 -10.74 23.72
CA ALA A 200 10.57 -10.04 24.00
C ALA A 200 10.96 -9.11 22.85
N THR A 201 11.64 -8.01 23.20
CA THR A 201 12.16 -7.02 22.27
C THR A 201 13.63 -6.76 22.53
N LYS A 202 14.33 -6.26 21.51
CA LYS A 202 15.73 -5.84 21.62
C LYS A 202 16.06 -4.73 20.63
N GLU A 203 16.75 -3.73 21.14
CA GLU A 203 17.40 -2.68 20.38
C GLU A 203 18.89 -3.02 20.24
N ALA A 204 19.44 -2.91 19.04
CA ALA A 204 20.86 -3.12 18.81
C ALA A 204 21.42 -2.08 17.84
N ASN A 205 22.48 -1.38 18.25
CA ASN A 205 23.14 -0.40 17.40
C ASN A 205 23.97 -1.14 16.34
N PHE A 206 23.58 -0.99 15.08
CA PHE A 206 24.31 -1.52 13.95
C PHE A 206 25.37 -0.54 13.46
N SER A 207 25.09 0.77 13.49
CA SER A 207 26.05 1.85 13.23
C SER A 207 25.74 3.06 14.11
N GLU A 208 26.55 4.12 14.05
CA GLU A 208 26.29 5.37 14.78
C GLU A 208 24.93 6.01 14.45
N LEU A 209 24.36 5.71 13.27
CA LEU A 209 23.11 6.28 12.79
C LEU A 209 21.98 5.26 12.61
N GLN A 210 22.26 3.96 12.80
CA GLN A 210 21.27 2.91 12.59
C GLN A 210 21.18 1.98 13.78
N THR A 211 19.99 1.94 14.38
CA THR A 211 19.58 0.99 15.41
C THR A 211 18.57 0.02 14.82
N THR A 212 18.75 -1.26 15.10
CA THR A 212 17.75 -2.29 14.78
C THR A 212 16.82 -2.49 15.96
N TYR A 213 15.54 -2.57 15.67
CA TYR A 213 14.47 -2.86 16.62
C TYR A 213 13.95 -4.24 16.28
N SER A 214 14.04 -5.17 17.21
CA SER A 214 13.68 -6.58 17.02
C SER A 214 12.65 -7.01 18.04
N LEU A 215 11.73 -7.87 17.63
CA LEU A 215 10.63 -8.36 18.43
C LEU A 215 10.34 -9.81 18.07
N VAL A 216 10.05 -10.61 19.09
CA VAL A 216 9.53 -11.97 18.92
C VAL A 216 8.35 -12.20 19.86
N GLN A 217 7.37 -12.97 19.41
CA GLN A 217 6.28 -13.41 20.27
C GLN A 217 5.73 -14.76 19.83
N CYS A 218 5.23 -15.50 20.81
CA CYS A 218 4.77 -16.87 20.67
C CYS A 218 3.46 -17.07 21.41
N ASP A 219 2.64 -18.00 20.93
CA ASP A 219 1.34 -18.33 21.53
C ASP A 219 1.54 -18.69 23.02
N PRO A 220 0.90 -17.95 23.94
CA PRO A 220 1.01 -18.18 25.38
C PRO A 220 0.69 -19.61 25.86
N LEU A 221 -0.07 -20.39 25.08
CA LEU A 221 -0.42 -21.79 25.39
C LEU A 221 0.68 -22.80 25.07
N LEU A 222 1.72 -22.41 24.33
CA LEU A 222 2.77 -23.34 23.94
C LEU A 222 3.75 -23.62 25.08
N SER A 223 4.25 -24.87 25.09
CA SER A 223 5.37 -25.25 25.93
C SER A 223 6.62 -24.42 25.60
N SER A 224 7.55 -24.28 26.53
CA SER A 224 8.82 -23.59 26.26
C SER A 224 9.61 -24.25 25.12
N SER A 225 9.55 -25.57 25.00
CA SER A 225 10.19 -26.32 23.91
C SER A 225 9.55 -26.04 22.55
N ASP A 226 8.21 -26.03 22.46
CA ASP A 226 7.51 -25.75 21.20
C ASP A 226 7.70 -24.31 20.76
N CYS A 227 7.65 -23.40 21.72
CA CYS A 227 7.87 -21.99 21.50
C CYS A 227 9.29 -21.72 20.97
N SER A 228 10.30 -22.34 21.60
CA SER A 228 11.70 -22.27 21.16
C SER A 228 11.86 -22.84 19.75
N ARG A 229 11.28 -24.01 19.46
CA ARG A 229 11.30 -24.63 18.13
C ARG A 229 10.68 -23.74 17.07
N CYS A 230 9.54 -23.10 17.37
CA CYS A 230 8.88 -22.17 16.47
C CYS A 230 9.78 -20.97 16.12
N PHE A 231 10.45 -20.38 17.11
CA PHE A 231 11.41 -19.29 16.87
C PHE A 231 12.63 -19.74 16.07
N VAL A 232 13.22 -20.90 16.38
CA VAL A 232 14.36 -21.44 15.62
C VAL A 232 14.01 -21.57 14.14
N ASN A 233 12.81 -22.07 13.82
CA ASN A 233 12.35 -22.22 12.44
C ASN A 233 12.15 -20.87 11.75
N LEU A 234 11.52 -19.89 12.42
CA LEU A 234 11.37 -18.55 11.87
C LEU A 234 12.70 -17.81 11.68
N ILE A 235 13.63 -17.94 12.62
CA ILE A 235 14.97 -17.33 12.53
C ILE A 235 15.75 -17.97 11.38
N SER A 236 15.68 -19.29 11.21
CA SER A 236 16.29 -19.97 10.06
C SER A 236 15.74 -19.46 8.72
N ASN A 237 14.41 -19.26 8.62
CA ASN A 237 13.78 -18.70 7.43
C ASN A 237 14.21 -17.25 7.17
N LEU A 238 14.23 -16.42 8.22
CA LEU A 238 14.74 -15.04 8.15
C LEU A 238 16.17 -15.01 7.59
N LEU A 239 17.04 -15.86 8.12
CA LEU A 239 18.45 -15.89 7.77
C LEU A 239 18.70 -16.49 6.37
N SER A 240 17.75 -17.24 5.81
CA SER A 240 17.90 -17.82 4.46
C SER A 240 17.28 -16.96 3.36
N CYS A 241 16.09 -16.38 3.55
CA CYS A 241 15.41 -15.65 2.48
C CYS A 241 15.81 -14.17 2.37
N CYS A 242 16.22 -13.58 3.50
CA CYS A 242 16.05 -12.16 3.71
C CYS A 242 17.28 -11.53 4.38
N ALA A 243 18.44 -12.15 4.18
CA ALA A 243 19.72 -11.65 4.63
C ALA A 243 20.00 -10.25 4.05
N GLY A 244 20.43 -9.33 4.92
CA GLY A 244 20.75 -7.97 4.54
C GLY A 244 19.56 -7.04 4.30
N LYS A 245 18.31 -7.48 4.47
CA LYS A 245 17.15 -6.59 4.36
C LYS A 245 17.06 -5.64 5.56
N GLN A 246 16.54 -4.44 5.34
CA GLN A 246 16.42 -3.43 6.42
C GLN A 246 15.27 -3.72 7.41
N GLY A 247 14.34 -4.60 7.04
CA GLY A 247 13.21 -4.94 7.88
C GLY A 247 12.55 -6.23 7.40
N GLY A 248 11.89 -6.93 8.31
CA GLY A 248 11.20 -8.17 8.04
C GLY A 248 10.23 -8.56 9.14
N ASN A 249 9.07 -9.08 8.74
CA ASN A 249 7.98 -9.56 9.58
C ASN A 249 7.58 -10.96 9.08
N PHE A 250 7.78 -11.96 9.94
CA PHE A 250 7.59 -13.37 9.63
C PHE A 250 6.52 -13.94 10.54
N LEU A 251 5.43 -14.39 9.95
CA LEU A 251 4.20 -14.75 10.63
C LEU A 251 3.94 -16.24 10.47
N ASN A 252 3.92 -16.96 11.60
CA ASN A 252 3.32 -18.29 11.71
C ASN A 252 2.11 -18.21 12.67
N PRO A 253 1.20 -19.20 12.67
CA PRO A 253 0.07 -19.22 13.60
C PRO A 253 0.50 -19.27 15.08
N SER A 254 1.61 -19.96 15.37
CA SER A 254 2.09 -20.22 16.72
C SER A 254 3.14 -19.22 17.23
N CYS A 255 3.83 -18.52 16.35
CA CYS A 255 4.80 -17.49 16.72
C CYS A 255 5.05 -16.56 15.55
N TYR A 256 5.60 -15.37 15.83
CA TYR A 256 6.04 -14.45 14.81
C TYR A 256 7.29 -13.69 15.27
N ILE A 257 8.07 -13.23 14.31
CA ILE A 257 9.26 -12.39 14.55
C ILE A 257 9.20 -11.16 13.64
N ARG A 258 9.63 -10.01 14.14
CA ARG A 258 9.71 -8.77 13.38
C ARG A 258 10.97 -7.99 13.71
N TYR A 259 11.60 -7.41 12.70
CA TYR A 259 12.61 -6.39 12.90
C TYR A 259 12.48 -5.25 11.89
N GLU A 260 12.94 -4.07 12.29
CA GLU A 260 12.98 -2.87 11.48
C GLU A 260 14.18 -2.01 11.91
N ILE A 261 14.53 -1.00 11.10
CA ILE A 261 15.50 0.04 11.46
C ILE A 261 14.84 1.30 12.09
N TYR A 262 13.57 1.20 12.46
CA TYR A 262 12.80 2.24 13.14
C TYR A 262 11.96 1.60 14.26
N PRO A 263 11.62 2.35 15.32
CA PRO A 263 10.82 1.81 16.42
C PRO A 263 9.37 1.52 15.99
N PHE A 264 8.85 0.36 16.36
CA PHE A 264 7.46 -0.09 16.11
C PHE A 264 6.78 -0.74 17.32
N TYR A 265 7.44 -0.71 18.48
CA TYR A 265 6.91 -1.11 19.78
C TYR A 265 7.27 -0.06 20.82
N ARG A 266 6.66 -0.12 22.00
CA ARG A 266 6.99 0.80 23.11
C ARG A 266 8.41 0.53 23.60
N VAL A 267 9.32 1.42 23.20
CA VAL A 267 10.71 1.43 23.68
C VAL A 267 10.68 1.78 25.17
N GLN A 268 11.22 0.89 26.01
CA GLN A 268 11.44 1.21 27.41
C GLN A 268 12.61 2.20 27.48
N SER A 269 12.32 3.49 27.61
CA SER A 269 13.34 4.47 27.96
C SER A 269 13.99 4.04 29.28
N ALA A 270 15.32 3.85 29.27
CA ALA A 270 16.09 3.66 30.50
C ALA A 270 15.71 4.76 31.51
N PRO A 271 15.61 4.46 32.83
CA PRO A 271 15.40 5.50 33.82
C PRO A 271 16.59 6.46 33.71
N SER A 272 16.31 7.66 33.19
CA SER A 272 17.28 8.76 33.20
C SER A 272 17.69 8.98 34.65
N LEU A 273 18.98 8.75 34.94
CA LEU A 273 19.60 9.16 36.19
C LEU A 273 19.35 10.67 36.34
N ALA A 274 18.49 11.01 37.29
CA ALA A 274 18.23 12.40 37.67
C ALA A 274 19.55 13.08 38.07
N PRO A 275 19.86 14.29 37.58
CA PRO A 275 20.89 15.11 38.19
C PRO A 275 20.38 15.67 39.53
N GLU A 276 21.27 15.64 40.51
CA GLU A 276 21.06 16.12 41.88
C GLU A 276 20.60 17.58 41.99
N SER A 277 19.85 17.79 43.08
CA SER A 277 19.54 19.00 43.83
C SER A 277 20.18 20.34 43.41
N VAL A 278 19.33 21.33 43.16
CA VAL A 278 19.63 22.73 43.48
C VAL A 278 18.53 23.27 44.40
N LEU A 279 18.99 23.88 45.49
CA LEU A 279 18.27 24.32 46.68
C LEU A 279 17.21 25.39 46.39
N VAL A 280 16.00 25.23 46.93
CA VAL A 280 14.97 26.27 46.99
C VAL A 280 14.75 26.69 48.45
N ALA A 281 14.88 28.00 48.71
CA ALA A 281 14.68 28.66 49.99
C ALA A 281 13.18 28.94 50.28
N PRO A 282 12.78 29.25 51.53
CA PRO A 282 11.42 29.07 52.05
C PRO A 282 10.45 30.24 51.77
N PRO A 283 9.13 30.05 51.95
CA PRO A 283 8.12 31.08 51.64
C PRO A 283 7.87 32.03 52.82
N PRO A 284 7.49 33.31 52.58
CA PRO A 284 6.81 34.15 53.55
C PRO A 284 5.27 34.17 53.33
N PRO A 285 4.48 34.67 54.30
CA PRO A 285 3.16 34.13 54.63
C PRO A 285 1.96 34.85 53.98
N ASN A 286 0.83 34.15 54.04
CA ASN A 286 -0.53 34.59 53.70
C ASN A 286 -0.92 35.96 54.26
N ILE A 287 -1.45 36.84 53.40
CA ILE A 287 -2.44 37.86 53.79
C ILE A 287 -3.60 37.81 52.80
N VAL A 288 -4.78 37.54 53.38
CA VAL A 288 -6.11 37.59 52.78
C VAL A 288 -6.44 39.02 52.32
N THR A 289 -6.98 39.20 51.11
CA THR A 289 -7.95 40.27 50.83
C THR A 289 -8.86 39.94 49.63
N THR A 290 -10.12 39.67 49.98
CA THR A 290 -11.38 40.10 49.34
C THR A 290 -11.51 40.15 47.80
N ARG A 291 -12.37 39.26 47.28
CA ARG A 291 -12.96 39.31 45.92
C ARG A 291 -13.76 40.60 45.70
N LYS A 292 -13.51 41.30 44.58
CA LYS A 292 -14.46 42.21 43.91
C LYS A 292 -14.78 41.67 42.51
N GLY A 293 -16.06 41.69 42.17
CA GLY A 293 -16.67 40.93 41.08
C GLY A 293 -16.30 41.36 39.65
N LYS A 294 -16.27 40.37 38.75
CA LYS A 294 -16.30 40.53 37.29
C LYS A 294 -17.69 40.98 36.87
N GLY A 295 -17.76 42.04 36.07
CA GLY A 295 -18.98 42.51 35.43
C GLY A 295 -19.62 41.42 34.56
N LYS A 296 -20.93 41.24 34.70
CA LYS A 296 -21.74 40.35 33.86
C LYS A 296 -21.94 41.01 32.50
N ILE A 297 -21.54 40.34 31.42
CA ILE A 297 -22.00 40.68 30.06
C ILE A 297 -23.46 40.25 29.98
N SER A 298 -24.34 41.17 29.56
CA SER A 298 -25.79 40.95 29.49
C SER A 298 -26.14 39.77 28.59
N SER A 299 -27.00 38.87 29.08
CA SER A 299 -27.49 37.67 28.39
C SER A 299 -28.07 37.95 26.99
N VAL A 300 -28.48 39.19 26.74
CA VAL A 300 -28.99 39.68 25.45
C VAL A 300 -27.93 39.62 24.33
N ILE A 301 -26.65 39.86 24.66
CA ILE A 301 -25.56 39.84 23.66
C ILE A 301 -25.25 38.40 23.22
N ILE A 302 -25.32 37.44 24.16
CA ILE A 302 -25.09 36.02 23.86
C ILE A 302 -26.22 35.48 22.97
N ILE A 303 -27.48 35.83 23.26
CA ILE A 303 -28.64 35.41 22.46
C ILE A 303 -28.55 36.00 21.04
N ALA A 304 -28.16 37.27 20.89
CA ALA A 304 -28.01 37.90 19.58
C ALA A 304 -26.97 37.18 18.70
N ILE A 305 -25.81 36.81 19.28
CA ILE A 305 -24.75 36.11 18.54
C ILE A 305 -25.21 34.71 18.12
N VAL A 306 -25.85 33.96 19.03
CA VAL A 306 -26.33 32.60 18.74
C VAL A 306 -27.42 32.60 17.66
N VAL A 307 -28.36 33.55 17.71
CA VAL A 307 -29.41 33.69 16.68
C VAL A 307 -28.82 34.04 15.32
N THR A 308 -27.80 34.91 15.29
CA THR A 308 -27.15 35.32 14.04
C THR A 308 -26.37 34.16 13.39
N ILE A 309 -25.70 33.33 14.20
CA ILE A 309 -25.00 32.14 13.72
C ILE A 309 -25.98 31.05 13.27
N ALA A 310 -27.08 30.83 14.00
CA ALA A 310 -28.09 29.86 13.60
C ALA A 310 -28.75 30.25 12.26
N ALA A 311 -29.07 31.54 12.08
CA ALA A 311 -29.66 32.05 10.84
C ALA A 311 -28.71 31.90 9.64
N SER A 312 -27.41 32.15 9.82
CA SER A 312 -26.43 32.02 8.74
C SER A 312 -26.21 30.56 8.32
N VAL A 313 -26.19 29.61 9.27
CA VAL A 313 -26.12 28.17 8.98
C VAL A 313 -27.34 27.71 8.17
N VAL A 314 -28.54 28.15 8.54
CA VAL A 314 -29.77 27.82 7.80
C VAL A 314 -29.72 28.38 6.37
N LEU A 315 -29.25 29.61 6.18
CA LEU A 315 -29.11 30.20 4.84
C LEU A 315 -28.11 29.44 3.95
N VAL A 316 -27.00 28.97 4.52
CA VAL A 316 -26.01 28.14 3.79
C VAL A 316 -26.62 26.78 3.40
N ILE A 317 -27.37 26.14 4.29
CA ILE A 317 -28.06 24.88 4.00
C ILE A 317 -29.10 25.08 2.90
N LEU A 318 -29.88 26.16 2.95
CA LEU A 318 -30.88 26.47 1.92
C LEU A 318 -30.23 26.78 0.57
N ALA A 319 -29.13 27.54 0.55
CA ALA A 319 -28.37 27.81 -0.66
C ALA A 319 -27.78 26.52 -1.25
N TYR A 320 -27.21 25.66 -0.41
CA TYR A 320 -26.71 24.34 -0.82
C TYR A 320 -27.83 23.45 -1.38
N CYS A 321 -28.99 23.40 -0.72
CA CYS A 321 -30.15 22.65 -1.19
C CYS A 321 -30.68 23.18 -2.52
N PHE A 322 -30.71 24.51 -2.70
CA PHE A 322 -31.15 25.15 -3.93
C PHE A 322 -30.18 24.87 -5.09
N LEU A 323 -28.87 24.97 -4.86
CA LEU A 323 -27.84 24.62 -5.84
C LEU A 323 -27.90 23.13 -6.23
N ARG A 324 -28.10 22.22 -5.25
CA ARG A 324 -28.31 20.79 -5.51
C ARG A 324 -29.59 20.51 -6.29
N ARG A 325 -30.70 21.20 -5.98
CA ARG A 325 -31.95 21.06 -6.73
C ARG A 325 -31.82 21.57 -8.16
N ARG A 326 -31.06 22.64 -8.38
CA ARG A 326 -30.74 23.16 -9.72
C ARG A 326 -29.83 22.21 -10.51
N ALA A 327 -28.90 21.52 -9.84
CA ALA A 327 -28.07 20.49 -10.45
C ALA A 327 -28.87 19.22 -10.80
N ARG A 328 -29.80 18.79 -9.94
CA ARG A 328 -30.69 17.64 -10.19
C ARG A 328 -31.68 17.88 -11.34
N LYS A 329 -32.24 19.10 -11.46
CA LYS A 329 -33.12 19.46 -12.59
C LYS A 329 -32.45 19.41 -13.97
N LYS A 330 -31.11 19.35 -14.03
CA LYS A 330 -30.34 19.16 -15.27
C LYS A 330 -30.00 17.68 -15.55
N SER A 331 -30.26 16.78 -14.59
CA SER A 331 -29.86 15.38 -14.61
C SER A 331 -31.03 14.40 -14.71
N ASP A 332 -32.27 14.83 -14.50
CA ASP A 332 -33.48 13.97 -14.50
C ASP A 332 -34.09 13.76 -15.91
N ALA A 333 -33.40 14.14 -16.99
CA ALA A 333 -33.96 14.00 -18.35
C ALA A 333 -33.56 12.71 -19.09
N ILE A 334 -32.63 11.88 -18.59
CA ILE A 334 -32.16 10.69 -19.33
C ILE A 334 -31.67 9.60 -18.36
N ILE A 335 -32.56 8.77 -17.76
CA ILE A 335 -32.22 7.40 -17.30
C ILE A 335 -33.47 6.50 -17.27
N GLU A 336 -33.49 5.47 -18.13
CA GLU A 336 -34.00 4.09 -17.94
C GLU A 336 -33.09 3.23 -18.85
N GLU A 337 -32.50 2.06 -18.52
CA GLU A 337 -32.69 1.05 -17.47
C GLU A 337 -31.31 0.47 -17.05
N SER A 338 -31.27 -0.30 -15.94
CA SER A 338 -30.12 -1.12 -15.50
C SER A 338 -30.32 -2.60 -15.90
N PRO A 339 -29.27 -3.43 -15.96
CA PRO A 339 -29.01 -4.31 -14.80
C PRO A 339 -27.52 -4.48 -14.41
N LYS A 340 -27.34 -5.16 -13.28
CA LYS A 340 -26.23 -5.11 -12.31
C LYS A 340 -24.92 -5.82 -12.71
N GLN A 341 -23.84 -5.36 -12.06
CA GLN A 341 -22.69 -6.12 -11.50
C GLN A 341 -21.32 -6.05 -12.24
N SER A 342 -20.49 -5.07 -11.85
CA SER A 342 -19.02 -5.15 -11.60
C SER A 342 -18.43 -3.73 -11.52
N ASP A 343 -17.41 -3.55 -10.67
CA ASP A 343 -16.61 -2.32 -10.40
C ASP A 343 -17.08 -1.01 -11.07
N GLY A 344 -17.88 -0.25 -10.33
CA GLY A 344 -18.64 0.92 -10.84
C GLY A 344 -17.82 2.13 -11.29
N LEU A 345 -16.49 2.10 -11.21
CA LEU A 345 -15.64 3.18 -11.73
C LEU A 345 -15.05 2.87 -13.12
N LEU A 346 -14.89 1.60 -13.48
CA LEU A 346 -14.39 1.19 -14.80
C LEU A 346 -15.51 1.23 -15.86
N ASN A 347 -16.74 0.90 -15.48
CA ASN A 347 -17.86 0.79 -16.42
C ASN A 347 -18.48 2.13 -16.85
N TYR A 348 -18.42 3.17 -16.02
CA TYR A 348 -19.02 4.47 -16.37
C TYR A 348 -18.22 5.23 -17.45
N HIS A 349 -16.92 4.96 -17.56
CA HIS A 349 -16.06 5.51 -18.62
C HIS A 349 -15.85 4.57 -19.81
N ALA A 350 -16.04 3.25 -19.64
CA ALA A 350 -15.93 2.30 -20.74
C ALA A 350 -17.09 2.42 -21.76
N ALA A 351 -18.34 2.62 -21.29
CA ALA A 351 -19.51 2.55 -22.17
C ALA A 351 -19.60 3.68 -23.21
N SER A 352 -19.08 4.88 -22.93
CA SER A 352 -19.13 6.00 -23.89
C SER A 352 -17.88 6.13 -24.78
N GLU A 353 -16.83 5.33 -24.54
CA GLU A 353 -15.52 5.50 -25.20
C GLU A 353 -15.05 4.28 -26.03
N ILE A 354 -15.83 3.18 -26.07
CA ILE A 354 -15.54 1.98 -26.90
C ILE A 354 -15.41 2.34 -28.40
N SER A 355 -16.15 3.35 -28.88
CA SER A 355 -16.09 3.82 -30.27
C SER A 355 -14.71 4.35 -30.71
N ALA A 356 -13.88 4.87 -29.80
CA ALA A 356 -12.54 5.38 -30.15
C ALA A 356 -11.49 4.25 -30.23
N VAL A 357 -11.69 3.16 -29.49
CA VAL A 357 -10.77 2.01 -29.41
C VAL A 357 -10.93 1.06 -30.60
N GLU A 358 -12.14 0.96 -31.17
CA GLU A 358 -12.41 0.14 -32.37
C GLU A 358 -11.54 0.54 -33.58
N SER A 359 -11.17 1.82 -33.69
CA SER A 359 -10.31 2.34 -34.78
C SER A 359 -8.86 1.82 -34.76
N LEU A 360 -8.42 1.22 -33.65
CA LEU A 360 -7.07 0.67 -33.47
C LEU A 360 -7.01 -0.86 -33.62
N GLN A 361 -8.13 -1.49 -33.98
CA GLN A 361 -8.18 -2.93 -34.19
C GLN A 361 -7.61 -3.30 -35.56
N PHE A 362 -6.64 -4.21 -35.57
CA PHE A 362 -6.12 -4.86 -36.77
C PHE A 362 -6.82 -6.21 -36.97
N ASP A 363 -7.13 -6.54 -38.22
CA ASP A 363 -7.56 -7.89 -38.58
C ASP A 363 -6.46 -8.90 -38.28
N PHE A 364 -6.82 -10.05 -37.73
CA PHE A 364 -5.87 -11.11 -37.38
C PHE A 364 -5.00 -11.52 -38.58
N VAL A 365 -5.59 -11.62 -39.76
CA VAL A 365 -4.90 -11.95 -41.02
C VAL A 365 -3.78 -10.95 -41.33
N THR A 366 -4.00 -9.66 -41.04
CA THR A 366 -2.99 -8.62 -41.25
C THR A 366 -1.79 -8.81 -40.31
N ILE A 367 -2.04 -9.11 -39.03
CA ILE A 367 -0.98 -9.36 -38.04
C ILE A 367 -0.25 -10.68 -38.35
N GLU A 368 -0.99 -11.72 -38.72
CA GLU A 368 -0.44 -13.02 -39.09
C GLU A 368 0.49 -12.90 -40.31
N ALA A 369 0.05 -12.19 -41.36
CA ALA A 369 0.88 -11.92 -42.53
C ALA A 369 2.13 -11.10 -42.15
N ALA A 370 1.96 -10.04 -41.36
CA ALA A 370 3.05 -9.17 -40.94
C ALA A 370 4.14 -9.92 -40.14
N THR A 371 3.75 -10.94 -39.38
CA THR A 371 4.67 -11.75 -38.55
C THR A 371 5.17 -13.01 -39.26
N ASN A 372 4.82 -13.21 -40.54
CA ASN A 372 5.06 -14.45 -41.28
C ASN A 372 4.53 -15.68 -40.52
N LYS A 373 3.23 -15.65 -40.18
CA LYS A 373 2.52 -16.69 -39.41
C LYS A 373 3.13 -16.96 -38.04
N PHE A 374 3.57 -15.91 -37.35
CA PHE A 374 4.26 -16.03 -36.06
C PHE A 374 5.46 -16.98 -36.09
N SER A 375 6.24 -16.95 -37.18
CA SER A 375 7.45 -17.78 -37.34
C SER A 375 8.42 -17.56 -36.18
N ASP A 376 9.03 -18.64 -35.70
CA ASP A 376 10.06 -18.58 -34.66
C ASP A 376 11.30 -17.78 -35.12
N ASP A 377 11.55 -17.66 -36.43
CA ASP A 377 12.61 -16.79 -36.98
C ASP A 377 12.38 -15.30 -36.66
N ASN A 378 11.11 -14.92 -36.51
CA ASN A 378 10.70 -13.56 -36.17
C ASN A 378 10.55 -13.35 -34.66
N LYS A 379 10.77 -14.38 -33.83
CA LYS A 379 10.60 -14.26 -32.38
C LYS A 379 11.73 -13.44 -31.77
N ILE A 380 11.36 -12.35 -31.10
CA ILE A 380 12.31 -11.39 -30.49
C ILE A 380 12.30 -11.42 -28.96
N GLY A 381 11.31 -12.07 -28.33
CA GLY A 381 11.24 -12.25 -26.89
C GLY A 381 10.17 -13.27 -26.47
N GLU A 382 10.32 -13.83 -25.27
CA GLU A 382 9.34 -14.71 -24.62
C GLU A 382 9.46 -14.57 -23.11
N GLY A 383 8.32 -14.58 -22.42
CA GLY A 383 8.26 -14.55 -20.96
C GLY A 383 6.89 -14.98 -20.43
N GLY A 384 6.63 -14.71 -19.14
CA GLY A 384 5.35 -15.06 -18.49
C GLY A 384 4.11 -14.42 -19.14
N PHE A 385 4.31 -13.35 -19.93
CA PHE A 385 3.26 -12.60 -20.62
C PHE A 385 3.05 -13.02 -22.08
N GLY A 386 3.74 -14.07 -22.54
CA GLY A 386 3.62 -14.59 -23.91
C GLY A 386 4.85 -14.35 -24.79
N LYS A 387 4.66 -14.54 -26.09
CA LYS A 387 5.73 -14.46 -27.10
C LYS A 387 5.64 -13.13 -27.85
N VAL A 388 6.79 -12.55 -28.17
CA VAL A 388 6.89 -11.30 -28.94
C VAL A 388 7.57 -11.58 -30.26
N TYR A 389 6.93 -11.18 -31.36
CA TYR A 389 7.39 -11.35 -32.72
C TYR A 389 7.69 -10.01 -33.37
N LYS A 390 8.76 -9.92 -34.15
CA LYS A 390 8.96 -8.82 -35.09
C LYS A 390 8.02 -9.03 -36.27
N GLY A 391 7.35 -7.96 -36.70
CA GLY A 391 6.55 -7.97 -37.91
C GLY A 391 6.81 -6.75 -38.79
N VAL A 392 6.38 -6.83 -40.04
CA VAL A 392 6.39 -5.72 -40.99
C VAL A 392 4.97 -5.57 -41.54
N LEU A 393 4.33 -4.45 -41.22
CA LEU A 393 3.00 -4.12 -41.75
C LEU A 393 3.07 -3.78 -43.24
N LEU A 394 1.91 -3.75 -43.92
CA LEU A 394 1.80 -3.47 -45.36
C LEU A 394 2.40 -2.10 -45.76
N ASP A 395 2.34 -1.13 -44.85
CA ASP A 395 2.94 0.20 -44.98
C ASP A 395 4.48 0.21 -44.73
N GLN A 396 5.11 -0.97 -44.70
CA GLN A 396 6.54 -1.19 -44.41
C GLN A 396 6.99 -0.80 -43.00
N LYS A 397 6.03 -0.59 -42.09
CA LYS A 397 6.34 -0.24 -40.71
C LYS A 397 6.75 -1.49 -39.91
N ASN A 398 7.94 -1.43 -39.31
CA ASN A 398 8.39 -2.46 -38.37
C ASN A 398 7.57 -2.36 -37.06
N VAL A 399 7.06 -3.49 -36.60
CA VAL A 399 6.25 -3.61 -35.38
C VAL A 399 6.75 -4.74 -34.49
N ALA A 400 6.41 -4.66 -33.21
CA ALA A 400 6.56 -5.75 -32.26
C ALA A 400 5.16 -6.26 -31.88
N VAL A 401 4.87 -7.53 -32.16
CA VAL A 401 3.58 -8.17 -31.91
C VAL A 401 3.70 -9.06 -30.68
N LYS A 402 3.10 -8.67 -29.57
CA LYS A 402 3.01 -9.46 -28.33
C LYS A 402 1.76 -10.33 -28.42
N ARG A 403 1.95 -11.65 -28.53
CA ARG A 403 0.89 -12.67 -28.52
C ARG A 403 0.75 -13.20 -27.10
N LEU A 404 -0.36 -12.83 -26.45
CA LEU A 404 -0.62 -13.19 -25.07
C LEU A 404 -1.00 -14.67 -24.94
N SER A 405 -0.58 -15.30 -23.85
CA SER A 405 -0.87 -16.72 -23.59
C SER A 405 -2.35 -16.93 -23.28
N THR A 406 -2.94 -17.99 -23.84
CA THR A 406 -4.35 -18.39 -23.62
C THR A 406 -4.60 -19.07 -22.26
N LYS A 407 -3.55 -19.41 -21.50
CA LYS A 407 -3.64 -20.30 -20.32
C LYS A 407 -3.94 -19.61 -18.99
N SER A 408 -4.29 -18.32 -18.93
CA SER A 408 -4.58 -17.66 -17.65
C SER A 408 -5.69 -16.60 -17.72
N LEU A 409 -6.56 -16.60 -16.71
CA LEU A 409 -7.53 -15.51 -16.44
C LEU A 409 -6.85 -14.15 -16.29
N GLN A 410 -5.59 -14.15 -15.84
CA GLN A 410 -4.75 -12.97 -15.66
C GLN A 410 -4.40 -12.28 -17.01
N GLY A 411 -4.19 -13.04 -18.08
CA GLY A 411 -3.88 -12.47 -19.40
C GLY A 411 -5.02 -11.64 -20.02
N LEU A 412 -6.28 -11.88 -19.63
CA LEU A 412 -7.42 -11.07 -20.09
C LEU A 412 -7.47 -9.71 -19.40
N GLU A 413 -7.19 -9.65 -18.09
CA GLU A 413 -7.13 -8.38 -17.36
C GLU A 413 -5.95 -7.52 -17.82
N GLU A 414 -4.79 -8.14 -18.03
CA GLU A 414 -3.60 -7.47 -18.56
C GLU A 414 -3.85 -6.91 -19.96
N PHE A 415 -4.49 -7.69 -20.85
CA PHE A 415 -4.89 -7.23 -22.17
C PHE A 415 -5.83 -6.01 -22.11
N LYS A 416 -6.87 -6.07 -21.25
CA LYS A 416 -7.79 -4.95 -21.06
C LYS A 416 -7.07 -3.71 -20.50
N ASN A 417 -6.17 -3.89 -19.54
CA ASN A 417 -5.38 -2.80 -18.98
C ASN A 417 -4.50 -2.15 -20.06
N GLU A 418 -3.74 -2.95 -20.84
CA GLU A 418 -2.86 -2.41 -21.89
C GLU A 418 -3.66 -1.64 -22.96
N ILE A 419 -4.83 -2.14 -23.39
CA ILE A 419 -5.67 -1.43 -24.37
C ILE A 419 -6.24 -0.12 -23.79
N VAL A 420 -6.85 -0.19 -22.60
CA VAL A 420 -7.54 0.97 -21.99
C VAL A 420 -6.54 2.06 -21.60
N LEU A 421 -5.34 1.69 -21.14
CA LEU A 421 -4.30 2.61 -20.70
C LEU A 421 -3.49 3.15 -21.87
N ILE A 422 -2.88 2.28 -22.69
CA ILE A 422 -1.84 2.71 -23.63
C ILE A 422 -2.44 3.41 -24.85
N ALA A 423 -3.67 3.11 -25.23
CA ALA A 423 -4.36 3.88 -26.29
C ALA A 423 -4.47 5.38 -25.96
N LYS A 424 -4.41 5.74 -24.67
CA LYS A 424 -4.49 7.12 -24.17
C LYS A 424 -3.13 7.75 -23.85
N LEU A 425 -2.04 6.97 -23.91
CA LEU A 425 -0.70 7.42 -23.53
C LEU A 425 0.14 7.69 -24.76
N GLN A 426 0.49 8.96 -24.97
CA GLN A 426 1.40 9.38 -26.03
C GLN A 426 2.49 10.24 -25.43
N HIS A 427 3.67 9.64 -25.26
CA HIS A 427 4.83 10.35 -24.75
C HIS A 427 6.12 9.74 -25.32
N LYS A 428 7.12 10.59 -25.59
CA LYS A 428 8.39 10.18 -26.22
C LYS A 428 9.17 9.12 -25.43
N ASN A 429 8.92 9.00 -24.11
CA ASN A 429 9.55 8.03 -23.22
C ASN A 429 8.62 6.88 -22.81
N LEU A 430 7.53 6.64 -23.55
CA LEU A 430 6.67 5.46 -23.41
C LEU A 430 6.60 4.73 -24.74
N VAL A 431 6.56 3.39 -24.73
CA VAL A 431 6.42 2.60 -25.95
C VAL A 431 4.98 2.71 -26.45
N ARG A 432 4.82 3.13 -27.71
CA ARG A 432 3.51 3.38 -28.31
C ARG A 432 2.84 2.08 -28.75
N LEU A 433 1.64 1.83 -28.22
CA LEU A 433 0.71 0.86 -28.79
C LEU A 433 0.14 1.41 -30.10
N LEU A 434 0.29 0.66 -31.17
CA LEU A 434 -0.22 0.99 -32.51
C LEU A 434 -1.62 0.42 -32.72
N GLY A 435 -1.93 -0.69 -32.06
CA GLY A 435 -3.24 -1.32 -32.12
C GLY A 435 -3.25 -2.70 -31.48
N PHE A 436 -4.34 -3.43 -31.67
CA PHE A 436 -4.54 -4.77 -31.11
C PHE A 436 -5.32 -5.66 -32.08
N GLY A 437 -5.26 -6.97 -31.89
CA GLY A 437 -6.03 -7.96 -32.65
C GLY A 437 -6.70 -8.97 -31.72
N ILE A 438 -7.93 -9.35 -32.04
CA ILE A 438 -8.72 -10.33 -31.30
C ILE A 438 -9.34 -11.30 -32.31
N GLU A 439 -9.09 -12.59 -32.16
CA GLU A 439 -9.67 -13.66 -32.99
C GLU A 439 -9.88 -14.90 -32.12
N GLY A 440 -11.13 -15.20 -31.76
CA GLY A 440 -11.43 -16.26 -30.80
C GLY A 440 -10.72 -16.04 -29.45
N GLU A 441 -9.81 -16.95 -29.09
CA GLU A 441 -9.02 -16.84 -27.85
C GLU A 441 -7.73 -16.01 -28.00
N GLU A 442 -7.31 -15.74 -29.24
CA GLU A 442 -6.09 -15.01 -29.55
C GLU A 442 -6.21 -13.53 -29.19
N LYS A 443 -5.22 -13.02 -28.46
CA LYS A 443 -5.13 -11.62 -28.03
C LYS A 443 -3.74 -11.11 -28.38
N LEU A 444 -3.72 -10.16 -29.31
CA LEU A 444 -2.50 -9.64 -29.92
C LEU A 444 -2.39 -8.14 -29.62
N LEU A 445 -1.22 -7.69 -29.20
CA LEU A 445 -0.91 -6.27 -29.03
C LEU A 445 0.21 -5.89 -29.99
N VAL A 446 0.00 -4.80 -30.76
CA VAL A 446 0.90 -4.34 -31.80
C VAL A 446 1.57 -3.05 -31.35
N TYR A 447 2.88 -3.11 -31.10
CA TYR A 447 3.71 -2.01 -30.63
C TYR A 447 4.63 -1.48 -31.73
N GLU A 448 5.12 -0.25 -31.55
CA GLU A 448 6.29 0.20 -32.30
C GLU A 448 7.51 -0.72 -32.02
N PHE A 449 8.30 -0.99 -33.06
CA PHE A 449 9.48 -1.83 -32.91
C PHE A 449 10.64 -1.08 -32.27
N MET A 450 11.27 -1.70 -31.26
CA MET A 450 12.39 -1.14 -30.50
C MET A 450 13.70 -1.87 -30.87
N PRO A 451 14.54 -1.32 -31.76
CA PRO A 451 15.67 -2.05 -32.35
C PRO A 451 16.78 -2.38 -31.36
N ASN A 452 16.97 -1.56 -30.32
CA ASN A 452 18.01 -1.77 -29.32
C ASN A 452 17.55 -2.65 -28.16
N LYS A 453 16.33 -3.23 -28.20
CA LYS A 453 15.80 -4.13 -27.16
C LYS A 453 15.74 -3.45 -25.77
N SER A 454 15.76 -4.24 -24.71
CA SER A 454 15.60 -3.81 -23.32
C SER A 454 16.91 -3.38 -22.65
N LEU A 455 16.80 -2.52 -21.64
CA LEU A 455 17.93 -1.92 -20.93
C LEU A 455 18.71 -2.94 -20.09
N ASP A 456 18.05 -3.96 -19.57
CA ASP A 456 18.68 -5.08 -18.83
C ASP A 456 19.80 -5.76 -19.64
N ILE A 457 19.62 -5.91 -20.95
CA ILE A 457 20.61 -6.47 -21.87
C ILE A 457 21.90 -5.63 -21.89
N PHE A 458 21.83 -4.32 -21.70
CA PHE A 458 23.02 -3.47 -21.62
C PHE A 458 23.57 -3.37 -20.20
N ILE A 459 22.70 -3.39 -19.19
CA ILE A 459 23.13 -3.27 -17.79
C ILE A 459 23.81 -4.56 -17.31
N PHE A 460 23.33 -5.74 -17.71
CA PHE A 460 23.85 -7.01 -17.18
C PHE A 460 24.90 -7.69 -18.06
N ASP A 461 24.93 -7.42 -19.38
CA ASP A 461 25.98 -7.92 -20.27
C ASP A 461 27.21 -6.99 -20.25
N SER A 462 28.37 -7.53 -19.85
CA SER A 462 29.61 -6.76 -19.71
C SER A 462 30.12 -6.14 -21.01
N LYS A 463 29.88 -6.77 -22.16
CA LYS A 463 30.32 -6.27 -23.48
C LYS A 463 29.38 -5.17 -23.98
N ARG A 464 28.08 -5.33 -23.79
CA ARG A 464 27.08 -4.32 -24.19
C ARG A 464 27.11 -3.10 -23.28
N ARG A 465 27.43 -3.27 -21.99
CA ARG A 465 27.61 -2.17 -21.05
C ARG A 465 28.63 -1.13 -21.53
N LEU A 466 29.69 -1.57 -22.22
CA LEU A 466 30.72 -0.70 -22.80
C LEU A 466 30.19 0.22 -23.92
N GLN A 467 29.02 -0.07 -24.48
CA GLN A 467 28.36 0.77 -25.49
C GLN A 467 27.62 1.96 -24.86
N LEU A 468 27.39 1.92 -23.54
CA LEU A 468 26.76 3.00 -22.79
C LEU A 468 27.82 3.93 -22.21
N ASN A 469 28.10 5.02 -22.91
CA ASN A 469 28.88 6.11 -22.33
C ASN A 469 28.04 6.91 -21.32
N TRP A 470 28.68 7.75 -20.51
CA TRP A 470 28.01 8.51 -19.46
C TRP A 470 26.86 9.40 -19.97
N LYS A 471 27.03 10.02 -21.15
CA LYS A 471 25.98 10.84 -21.77
C LYS A 471 24.76 9.99 -22.12
N THR A 472 24.96 8.81 -22.69
CA THR A 472 23.87 7.86 -22.99
C THR A 472 23.19 7.39 -21.71
N TYR A 473 23.94 7.05 -20.66
CA TYR A 473 23.39 6.68 -19.35
C TYR A 473 22.52 7.79 -18.76
N TYR A 474 23.02 9.03 -18.75
CA TYR A 474 22.27 10.18 -18.26
C TYR A 474 20.98 10.39 -19.05
N ASN A 475 21.04 10.28 -20.39
CA ASN A 475 19.87 10.40 -21.24
C ASN A 475 18.83 9.30 -20.98
N ILE A 476 19.26 8.07 -20.73
CA ILE A 476 18.40 6.95 -20.35
C ILE A 476 17.71 7.24 -19.01
N ILE A 477 18.47 7.63 -17.96
CA ILE A 477 17.92 7.96 -16.64
C ILE A 477 16.91 9.12 -16.75
N SER A 478 17.29 10.18 -17.47
CA SER A 478 16.42 11.33 -17.71
C SER A 478 15.16 10.93 -18.47
N GLY A 479 15.27 10.05 -19.47
CA GLY A 479 14.15 9.51 -20.22
C GLY A 479 13.18 8.73 -19.35
N ILE A 480 13.68 7.83 -18.50
CA ILE A 480 12.86 7.06 -17.55
C ILE A 480 12.15 8.00 -16.58
N ALA A 481 12.86 8.96 -16.00
CA ALA A 481 12.29 9.94 -15.06
C ALA A 481 11.19 10.79 -15.72
N ARG A 482 11.39 11.23 -16.97
CA ARG A 482 10.36 11.95 -17.73
C ARG A 482 9.15 11.08 -18.06
N GLY A 483 9.37 9.82 -18.42
CA GLY A 483 8.28 8.86 -18.65
C GLY A 483 7.44 8.66 -17.39
N LEU A 484 8.09 8.51 -16.23
CA LEU A 484 7.41 8.39 -14.94
C LEU A 484 6.68 9.66 -14.52
N LEU A 485 7.30 10.83 -14.67
CA LEU A 485 6.66 12.11 -14.38
C LEU A 485 5.39 12.29 -15.21
N TYR A 486 5.46 11.95 -16.50
CA TYR A 486 4.29 11.99 -17.37
C TYR A 486 3.18 11.05 -16.88
N LEU A 487 3.50 9.81 -16.49
CA LEU A 487 2.51 8.88 -15.97
C LEU A 487 1.87 9.36 -14.65
N HIS A 488 2.66 10.00 -13.77
CA HIS A 488 2.21 10.35 -12.43
C HIS A 488 1.49 11.70 -12.35
N GLU A 489 1.90 12.67 -13.17
CA GLU A 489 1.47 14.07 -13.03
C GLU A 489 0.99 14.69 -14.35
N ASP A 490 1.70 14.51 -15.47
CA ASP A 490 1.38 15.28 -16.71
C ASP A 490 0.34 14.62 -17.63
N SER A 491 0.04 13.33 -17.43
CA SER A 491 -0.99 12.64 -18.22
C SER A 491 -2.39 12.91 -17.66
N ARG A 492 -3.41 12.82 -18.53
CA ARG A 492 -4.82 13.08 -18.15
C ARG A 492 -5.29 12.24 -16.96
N LEU A 493 -4.68 11.07 -16.75
CA LEU A 493 -5.02 10.12 -15.70
C LEU A 493 -3.75 9.79 -14.94
N LYS A 494 -3.76 9.89 -13.60
CA LYS A 494 -2.63 9.47 -12.78
C LYS A 494 -2.46 7.96 -12.87
N ILE A 495 -1.35 7.49 -13.42
CA ILE A 495 -1.09 6.07 -13.71
C ILE A 495 0.14 5.59 -12.98
N ILE A 496 0.01 4.51 -12.22
CA ILE A 496 1.14 3.82 -11.59
C ILE A 496 1.47 2.56 -12.38
N HIS A 497 2.70 2.46 -12.88
CA HIS A 497 3.15 1.35 -13.75
C HIS A 497 3.13 -0.02 -13.03
N ARG A 498 3.54 -0.05 -11.76
CA ARG A 498 3.69 -1.23 -10.87
C ARG A 498 4.70 -2.30 -11.30
N ASP A 499 5.11 -2.36 -12.56
CA ASP A 499 6.13 -3.33 -13.03
C ASP A 499 7.32 -2.64 -13.73
N LEU A 500 7.88 -1.58 -13.13
CA LEU A 500 9.02 -0.87 -13.72
C LEU A 500 10.34 -1.55 -13.33
N LYS A 501 10.97 -2.19 -14.32
CA LYS A 501 12.26 -2.88 -14.20
C LYS A 501 13.11 -2.67 -15.46
N PRO A 502 14.43 -2.94 -15.42
CA PRO A 502 15.29 -2.76 -16.59
C PRO A 502 14.83 -3.54 -17.84
N SER A 503 14.19 -4.70 -17.70
CA SER A 503 13.65 -5.45 -18.85
C SER A 503 12.40 -4.82 -19.47
N ASN A 504 11.70 -3.95 -18.74
CA ASN A 504 10.52 -3.21 -19.21
C ASN A 504 10.86 -1.78 -19.70
N VAL A 505 12.14 -1.42 -19.74
CA VAL A 505 12.63 -0.19 -20.38
C VAL A 505 13.29 -0.55 -21.69
N LEU A 506 12.65 -0.21 -22.81
CA LEU A 506 13.15 -0.47 -24.17
C LEU A 506 13.90 0.74 -24.71
N LEU A 507 14.86 0.50 -25.60
CA LEU A 507 15.69 1.52 -26.22
C LEU A 507 15.39 1.61 -27.73
N ASP A 508 15.10 2.83 -28.20
CA ASP A 508 14.91 3.07 -29.63
C ASP A 508 16.26 3.19 -30.36
N HIS A 509 16.22 3.50 -31.66
CA HIS A 509 17.40 3.63 -32.50
C HIS A 509 18.41 4.67 -32.00
N ASP A 510 17.96 5.70 -31.29
CA ASP A 510 18.78 6.78 -30.73
C ASP A 510 19.20 6.50 -29.27
N MET A 511 18.98 5.29 -28.77
CA MET A 511 19.20 4.89 -27.37
C MET A 511 18.35 5.68 -26.38
N VAL A 512 17.19 6.20 -26.81
CA VAL A 512 16.24 6.87 -25.93
C VAL A 512 15.41 5.81 -25.21
N ALA A 513 15.31 5.95 -23.88
CA ALA A 513 14.55 5.06 -23.04
C ALA A 513 13.04 5.27 -23.19
N LYS A 514 12.31 4.17 -23.41
CA LYS A 514 10.86 4.11 -23.44
C LYS A 514 10.35 3.02 -22.50
N ILE A 515 9.46 3.40 -21.58
CA ILE A 515 8.84 2.47 -20.63
C ILE A 515 7.76 1.66 -21.36
N SER A 516 7.68 0.36 -21.08
CA SER A 516 6.80 -0.61 -21.72
C SER A 516 6.16 -1.56 -20.69
N ASP A 517 5.21 -2.37 -21.15
CA ASP A 517 4.54 -3.43 -20.37
C ASP A 517 3.62 -2.93 -19.25
N PHE A 518 2.50 -2.31 -19.66
CA PHE A 518 1.49 -1.74 -18.76
C PHE A 518 0.39 -2.75 -18.35
N GLY A 519 0.56 -4.06 -18.58
CA GLY A 519 -0.44 -5.07 -18.18
C GLY A 519 -0.78 -5.01 -16.69
N MET A 520 0.19 -4.58 -15.89
CA MET A 520 0.05 -4.38 -14.46
C MET A 520 -0.24 -2.93 -14.07
N ALA A 521 -0.39 -1.96 -14.98
CA ALA A 521 -0.57 -0.57 -14.59
C ALA A 521 -1.96 -0.30 -13.96
N ARG A 522 -2.07 0.78 -13.18
CA ARG A 522 -3.32 1.17 -12.49
C ARG A 522 -3.60 2.67 -12.63
N ILE A 523 -4.87 2.99 -12.87
CA ILE A 523 -5.39 4.36 -12.89
C ILE A 523 -5.79 4.76 -11.47
N PHE A 524 -5.38 5.95 -11.04
CA PHE A 524 -5.80 6.61 -9.82
C PHE A 524 -6.69 7.80 -10.19
N SER A 525 -7.76 7.99 -9.41
CA SER A 525 -8.60 9.20 -9.53
C SER A 525 -7.89 10.40 -8.91
N GLU A 526 -8.18 11.63 -9.36
CA GLU A 526 -7.52 12.87 -8.87
C GLU A 526 -7.55 13.06 -7.34
N ASN A 527 -8.49 12.43 -6.63
CA ASN A 527 -8.61 12.50 -5.17
C ASN A 527 -8.10 11.25 -4.42
N GLN A 528 -7.52 10.27 -5.12
CA GLN A 528 -6.97 9.05 -4.54
C GLN A 528 -5.44 9.14 -4.50
N ASN A 529 -4.88 9.36 -3.31
CA ASN A 529 -3.44 9.31 -3.08
C ASN A 529 -2.96 7.93 -2.61
N ILE A 530 -3.89 7.04 -2.23
CA ILE A 530 -3.62 5.72 -1.67
C ILE A 530 -4.64 4.74 -2.27
N ALA A 531 -4.18 3.58 -2.74
CA ALA A 531 -5.05 2.49 -3.18
C ALA A 531 -4.45 1.15 -2.77
N ASN A 532 -5.24 0.34 -2.07
CA ASN A 532 -4.83 -0.99 -1.65
C ASN A 532 -5.06 -2.01 -2.79
N THR A 533 -4.08 -2.86 -3.05
CA THR A 533 -4.18 -3.96 -4.03
C THR A 533 -4.46 -5.26 -3.28
N LYS A 534 -5.48 -6.03 -3.70
CA LYS A 534 -5.83 -7.33 -3.10
C LYS A 534 -4.78 -8.43 -3.31
N ARG A 535 -3.84 -8.22 -4.25
CA ARG A 535 -2.79 -9.16 -4.64
C ARG A 535 -1.50 -8.39 -4.84
N VAL A 536 -0.39 -8.91 -4.32
CA VAL A 536 0.96 -8.39 -4.62
C VAL A 536 1.28 -8.74 -6.07
N VAL A 537 1.56 -7.71 -6.87
CA VAL A 537 1.83 -7.80 -8.30
C VAL A 537 2.83 -6.72 -8.71
N GLY A 538 3.72 -7.01 -9.66
CA GLY A 538 4.81 -6.10 -10.07
C GLY A 538 6.20 -6.69 -9.81
N THR A 539 7.25 -5.88 -10.02
CA THR A 539 8.65 -6.24 -9.75
C THR A 539 9.34 -5.34 -8.74
#